data_AF-A0A538TL43-F1
#
_entry.id   AF-A0A538TL43-F1
#
_cell.length_a   1.000
_cell.length_b   1.000
_cell.length_c   1.000
_cell.angle_alpha   90.00
_cell.angle_beta   90.00
_cell.angle_gamma   90.00
#
_symmetry.space_group_name_H-M   'P 1'
#
loop_
_entity.id
_entity.type
_entity.pdbx_description
1 polymer ?
#
loop_
_entity_poly.entity_id
_entity_poly.type
_entity_poly.pdbx_seq_one_letter_code
_entity_poly.pdbx_strand_id
1 'polypeptide(L)'
;MLPREGGMRVPGILFADRPLLEKMLSDRTPEQVKNAAHLPGILEASIAMPDAHWGYGLPVGGVVATDEHEGVVSPGAVGYDIGCGVRLMRSRLTRAELEPRVETLADRLYHEVPCGVGATGSVRLAGGELDRVLRQ
;
A
#
# COMPACT_ATOMS: atom_id res chain seq x y z
N MET A 1 -10.85 -2.67 19.03
CA MET A 1 -9.83 -1.79 19.62
C MET A 1 -8.87 -2.64 20.43
N LEU A 2 -7.57 -2.42 20.27
CA LEU A 2 -6.52 -3.02 21.08
C LEU A 2 -6.12 -1.99 22.16
N PRO A 3 -6.44 -2.23 23.44
CA PRO A 3 -6.10 -1.29 24.50
C PRO A 3 -4.58 -1.14 24.62
N ARG A 4 -4.15 0.03 25.11
CA ARG A 4 -2.73 0.28 25.37
C ARG A 4 -2.23 -0.66 26.46
N GLU A 5 -1.18 -1.43 26.15
CA GLU A 5 -0.55 -2.36 27.09
C GLU A 5 0.98 -2.25 27.02
N GLY A 6 1.68 -2.54 28.12
CA GLY A 6 3.14 -2.49 28.18
C GLY A 6 3.71 -1.11 27.82
N GLY A 7 4.66 -1.10 26.87
CA GLY A 7 5.35 0.11 26.40
C GLY A 7 4.64 0.86 25.27
N MET A 8 3.43 0.45 24.89
CA MET A 8 2.66 1.15 23.86
C MET A 8 2.43 2.60 24.29
N ARG A 9 2.64 3.55 23.36
CA ARG A 9 2.41 4.98 23.58
C ARG A 9 0.96 5.34 23.34
N VAL A 10 0.33 4.68 22.37
CA VAL A 10 -1.06 4.88 21.90
C VAL A 10 -1.80 3.54 21.77
N PRO A 11 -3.15 3.51 21.71
CA PRO A 11 -3.88 2.27 21.44
C PRO A 11 -3.73 1.79 19.99
N GLY A 12 -4.15 0.55 19.73
CA GLY A 12 -4.36 0.02 18.38
C GLY A 12 -5.83 0.05 17.97
N ILE A 13 -6.12 0.32 16.69
CA ILE A 13 -7.48 0.28 16.14
C ILE A 13 -7.50 -0.67 14.94
N LEU A 14 -8.42 -1.63 14.97
CA LEU A 14 -8.68 -2.54 13.86
C LEU A 14 -10.06 -2.19 13.30
N PHE A 15 -10.12 -1.77 12.04
CA PHE A 15 -11.38 -1.59 11.32
C PHE A 15 -11.71 -2.88 10.59
N ALA A 16 -12.73 -3.62 11.00
CA ALA A 16 -13.12 -4.86 10.36
C ALA A 16 -14.56 -5.25 10.74
N ASP A 17 -15.24 -5.96 9.84
CA ASP A 17 -16.39 -6.78 10.21
C ASP A 17 -15.92 -8.12 10.82
N ARG A 18 -16.87 -9.01 11.15
CA ARG A 18 -16.53 -10.27 11.84
C ARG A 18 -15.59 -11.17 11.00
N PRO A 19 -15.88 -11.49 9.73
CA PRO A 19 -15.00 -12.34 8.93
C PRO A 19 -13.60 -11.75 8.73
N LEU A 20 -13.52 -10.43 8.47
CA LEU A 20 -12.23 -9.77 8.28
C LEU A 20 -11.42 -9.73 9.58
N LEU A 21 -12.07 -9.53 10.72
CA LEU A 21 -11.41 -9.59 12.02
C LEU A 21 -10.86 -10.99 12.31
N GLU A 22 -11.63 -12.04 12.05
CA GLU A 22 -11.16 -13.43 12.21
C GLU A 22 -9.93 -13.71 11.34
N LYS A 23 -9.93 -13.22 10.10
CA LYS A 23 -8.77 -13.31 9.21
C LYS A 23 -7.55 -12.58 9.78
N MET A 24 -7.70 -11.34 10.23
CA MET A 24 -6.59 -10.60 10.85
C MET A 24 -6.06 -11.29 12.10
N LEU A 25 -6.94 -11.86 12.92
CA LEU A 25 -6.55 -12.59 14.14
C LEU A 25 -5.88 -13.95 13.84
N SER A 26 -5.96 -14.43 12.60
CA SER A 26 -5.32 -15.69 12.19
C SER A 26 -3.84 -15.55 11.83
N ASP A 27 -3.34 -14.32 11.68
CA ASP A 27 -1.93 -14.03 11.43
C ASP A 27 -1.35 -13.04 12.47
N ARG A 28 -0.17 -12.47 12.19
CA ARG A 28 0.53 -11.57 13.11
C ARG A 28 0.17 -10.08 12.95
N THR A 29 -0.93 -9.76 12.28
CA THR A 29 -1.40 -8.38 12.08
C THR A 29 -1.62 -7.65 13.41
N PRO A 30 -2.32 -8.21 14.41
CA PRO A 30 -2.56 -7.52 15.68
C PRO A 30 -1.26 -7.22 16.43
N GLU A 31 -0.28 -8.12 16.38
CA GLU A 31 1.05 -7.93 16.96
C GLU A 31 1.79 -6.79 16.27
N GLN A 32 1.72 -6.68 14.94
CA GLN A 32 2.35 -5.57 14.22
C GLN A 32 1.69 -4.23 14.53
N VAL A 33 0.37 -4.19 14.69
CA VAL A 33 -0.35 -2.99 15.17
C VAL A 33 0.12 -2.61 16.58
N LYS A 34 0.25 -3.58 17.49
CA LYS A 34 0.78 -3.33 18.85
C LYS A 34 2.23 -2.85 18.81
N ASN A 35 3.09 -3.45 17.99
CA ASN A 35 4.50 -3.06 17.86
C ASN A 35 4.62 -1.62 17.33
N ALA A 36 3.85 -1.28 16.30
CA ALA A 36 3.82 0.07 15.74
C ALA A 36 3.36 1.12 16.76
N ALA A 37 2.46 0.76 17.67
CA ALA A 37 2.03 1.63 18.77
C ALA A 37 3.14 2.00 19.78
N HIS A 38 4.35 1.41 19.69
CA HIS A 38 5.52 1.77 20.50
C HIS A 38 6.42 2.85 19.85
N LEU A 39 6.20 3.17 18.57
CA LEU A 39 7.07 4.08 17.81
C LEU A 39 7.18 5.45 18.49
N PRO A 40 8.40 6.01 18.67
CA PRO A 40 8.56 7.36 19.21
C PRO A 40 7.79 8.39 18.38
N GLY A 41 7.18 9.36 19.06
CA GLY A 41 6.34 10.39 18.44
C GLY A 41 5.09 9.89 17.73
N ILE A 42 4.71 8.61 17.83
CA ILE A 42 3.43 8.16 17.28
C ILE A 42 2.26 8.92 17.92
N LEU A 43 1.35 9.38 17.07
CA LEU A 43 0.15 10.11 17.43
C LEU A 43 -1.01 9.14 17.71
N GLU A 44 -2.18 9.68 18.06
CA GLU A 44 -3.50 9.06 18.34
C GLU A 44 -3.64 7.52 18.40
N ALA A 45 -3.29 6.78 17.34
CA ALA A 45 -3.39 5.33 17.30
C ALA A 45 -2.46 4.69 16.25
N SER A 46 -2.15 3.40 16.44
CA SER A 46 -1.74 2.53 15.34
C SER A 46 -2.97 1.86 14.74
N ILE A 47 -3.17 2.01 13.43
CA ILE A 47 -4.42 1.63 12.78
C ILE A 47 -4.18 0.50 11.78
N ALA A 48 -5.12 -0.44 11.69
CA ALA A 48 -5.22 -1.42 10.62
C ALA A 48 -6.55 -1.25 9.86
N MET A 49 -6.45 -1.12 8.53
CA MET A 49 -7.58 -1.10 7.60
C MET A 49 -8.21 -2.50 7.47
N PRO A 50 -9.44 -2.62 6.92
CA PRO A 50 -10.16 -3.89 6.82
C PRO A 50 -9.48 -5.00 6.01
N ASP A 51 -8.56 -4.64 5.12
CA ASP A 51 -7.76 -5.55 4.31
C ASP A 51 -6.36 -5.85 4.89
N ALA A 52 -6.11 -5.38 6.12
CA ALA A 52 -4.81 -5.54 6.74
C ALA A 52 -4.41 -6.99 6.95
N HIS A 53 -3.12 -7.26 6.74
CA HIS A 53 -2.52 -8.59 6.89
C HIS A 53 -1.03 -8.46 7.20
N TRP A 54 -0.41 -9.58 7.57
CA TRP A 54 0.99 -9.62 7.99
C TRP A 54 1.96 -9.04 6.94
N GLY A 55 2.72 -8.02 7.36
CA GLY A 55 3.69 -7.30 6.53
C GLY A 55 5.11 -7.31 7.09
N TYR A 56 5.94 -6.34 6.68
CA TYR A 56 7.32 -6.18 7.17
C TYR A 56 7.43 -5.01 8.15
N GLY A 57 7.52 -5.31 9.45
CA GLY A 57 7.55 -4.30 10.52
C GLY A 57 6.15 -3.82 10.91
N LEU A 58 5.42 -3.21 9.96
CA LEU A 58 4.01 -2.85 10.09
C LEU A 58 3.15 -3.79 9.22
N PRO A 59 1.84 -3.94 9.51
CA PRO A 59 0.98 -4.72 8.64
C PRO A 59 0.77 -3.98 7.31
N VAL A 60 0.59 -4.73 6.22
CA VAL A 60 0.01 -4.15 5.01
C VAL A 60 -1.39 -3.65 5.36
N GLY A 61 -1.81 -2.51 4.82
CA GLY A 61 -3.05 -1.83 5.25
C GLY A 61 -2.93 -1.15 6.63
N GLY A 62 -1.72 -1.04 7.18
CA GLY A 62 -1.44 -0.28 8.40
C GLY A 62 -1.35 1.23 8.15
N VAL A 63 -1.80 2.02 9.12
CA VAL A 63 -1.64 3.49 9.13
C VAL A 63 -1.09 3.91 10.49
N VAL A 64 -0.02 4.71 10.45
CA VAL A 64 0.52 5.41 11.60
C VAL A 64 0.83 6.85 11.20
N ALA A 65 0.60 7.78 12.12
CA ALA A 65 1.09 9.14 12.01
C ALA A 65 2.11 9.36 13.13
N THR A 66 3.26 9.92 12.79
CA THR A 66 4.30 10.29 13.75
C THR A 66 4.53 11.80 13.70
N ASP A 67 4.86 12.38 14.85
CA ASP A 67 5.23 13.78 14.97
C ASP A 67 6.44 14.11 14.08
N GLU A 68 6.45 15.29 13.47
CA GLU A 68 7.52 15.70 12.54
C GLU A 68 8.87 15.91 13.23
N HIS A 69 8.87 16.38 14.48
CA HIS A 69 10.08 16.77 15.20
C HIS A 69 10.58 15.69 16.15
N GLU A 70 9.67 14.97 16.81
CA GLU A 70 9.99 13.96 17.82
C GLU A 70 9.72 12.53 17.34
N GLY A 71 9.12 12.38 16.16
CA GLY A 71 8.75 11.10 15.59
C GLY A 71 9.85 10.39 14.81
N VAL A 72 9.47 9.26 14.23
CA VAL A 72 10.36 8.42 13.43
C VAL A 72 9.77 8.17 12.05
N VAL A 73 10.67 7.91 11.10
CA VAL A 73 10.34 7.37 9.78
C VAL A 73 10.74 5.90 9.76
N SER A 74 9.80 5.04 9.35
CA SER A 74 10.05 3.61 9.19
C SER A 74 9.86 3.21 7.73
N PRO A 75 10.92 2.82 7.01
CA PRO A 75 10.77 2.29 5.64
C PRO A 75 9.84 1.07 5.57
N GLY A 76 9.81 0.24 6.63
CA GLY A 76 8.88 -0.88 6.73
C GLY A 76 7.41 -0.46 6.83
N ALA A 77 7.12 0.78 7.28
CA ALA A 77 5.77 1.34 7.26
C ALA A 77 5.33 1.81 5.86
N VAL A 78 6.29 2.15 4.98
CA VAL A 78 6.03 2.57 3.60
C VAL A 78 5.89 1.35 2.69
N GLY A 79 6.72 0.33 2.91
CA GLY A 79 6.80 -0.86 2.09
C GLY A 79 7.93 -0.82 1.07
N TYR A 80 8.23 -1.96 0.46
CA TYR A 80 9.32 -2.12 -0.49
C TYR A 80 9.05 -1.44 -1.83
N ASP A 81 7.81 -1.49 -2.31
CA ASP A 81 7.39 -0.91 -3.59
C ASP A 81 6.88 0.53 -3.38
N ILE A 82 7.83 1.46 -3.23
CA ILE A 82 7.54 2.88 -2.97
C ILE A 82 6.83 3.50 -4.18
N GLY A 83 5.64 4.05 -3.94
CA GLY A 83 4.81 4.62 -4.99
C GLY A 83 3.89 3.62 -5.67
N CYS A 84 3.81 2.37 -5.18
CA CYS A 84 2.76 1.44 -5.56
C CYS A 84 1.39 2.11 -5.38
N GLY A 85 0.56 2.03 -6.41
CA GLY A 85 -0.70 2.75 -6.42
C GLY A 85 -1.51 2.48 -7.67
N VAL A 86 -2.68 3.12 -7.74
CA VAL A 86 -3.65 2.93 -8.81
C VAL A 86 -3.89 4.25 -9.53
N ARG A 87 -3.88 4.20 -10.86
CA ARG A 87 -4.30 5.31 -11.73
C ARG A 87 -5.57 4.93 -12.47
N LEU A 88 -6.60 5.76 -12.36
CA LEU A 88 -7.84 5.62 -13.13
C LEU A 88 -7.86 6.59 -14.31
N MET A 89 -8.07 6.07 -15.52
CA MET A 89 -8.30 6.86 -16.72
C MET A 89 -9.72 6.64 -17.23
N ARG A 90 -10.38 7.71 -17.69
CA ARG A 90 -11.76 7.67 -18.18
C ARG A 90 -11.81 8.04 -19.66
N SER A 91 -12.51 7.23 -20.46
CA SER A 91 -12.89 7.55 -21.84
C SER A 91 -14.37 7.93 -21.93
N ARG A 92 -14.83 8.32 -23.13
CA ARG A 92 -16.26 8.53 -23.41
C ARG A 92 -16.98 7.28 -23.91
N LEU A 93 -16.25 6.16 -24.05
CA LEU A 93 -16.82 4.91 -24.55
C LEU A 93 -17.76 4.32 -23.51
N THR A 94 -18.88 3.82 -23.97
CA THR A 94 -19.83 3.05 -23.17
C THR A 94 -19.45 1.56 -23.17
N ARG A 95 -20.01 0.81 -22.22
CA ARG A 95 -19.84 -0.65 -22.20
C ARG A 95 -20.28 -1.30 -23.51
N ALA A 96 -21.43 -0.90 -24.06
CA ALA A 96 -21.98 -1.48 -25.28
C ALA A 96 -21.08 -1.28 -26.51
N GLU A 97 -20.36 -0.16 -26.58
CA GLU A 97 -19.38 0.10 -27.66
C GLU A 97 -18.09 -0.70 -27.49
N LEU A 98 -17.75 -1.07 -26.25
CA LEU A 98 -16.54 -1.77 -25.88
C LEU A 98 -16.69 -3.29 -25.93
N GLU A 99 -17.85 -3.82 -25.53
CA GLU A 99 -18.13 -5.26 -25.38
C GLU A 99 -17.71 -6.09 -26.60
N PRO A 100 -18.01 -5.68 -27.85
CA PRO A 100 -17.61 -6.45 -29.03
C PRO A 100 -16.09 -6.46 -29.31
N ARG A 101 -15.31 -5.65 -28.58
CA ARG A 101 -13.87 -5.42 -28.80
C ARG A 101 -13.02 -5.71 -27.56
N VAL A 102 -13.59 -6.23 -26.47
CA VAL A 102 -12.88 -6.43 -25.19
C VAL A 102 -11.66 -7.33 -25.37
N GLU A 103 -11.79 -8.44 -26.09
CA GLU A 103 -10.69 -9.38 -26.34
C GLU A 103 -9.56 -8.69 -27.14
N THR A 104 -9.90 -8.06 -28.26
CA THR A 104 -8.92 -7.33 -29.06
C THR A 104 -8.24 -6.21 -28.28
N LEU A 105 -8.98 -5.48 -27.44
CA LEU A 105 -8.40 -4.43 -26.61
C LEU A 105 -7.45 -5.02 -25.55
N ALA A 106 -7.85 -6.11 -24.88
CA ALA A 106 -7.00 -6.78 -23.89
C ALA A 106 -5.69 -7.27 -24.52
N ASP A 107 -5.74 -7.91 -25.70
CA ASP A 107 -4.56 -8.37 -26.43
C ASP A 107 -3.64 -7.21 -26.81
N ARG A 108 -4.22 -6.10 -27.30
CA ARG A 108 -3.46 -4.89 -27.63
C ARG A 108 -2.83 -4.28 -26.38
N LEU A 109 -3.54 -4.19 -25.26
CA LEU A 109 -2.97 -3.68 -24.02
C LEU A 109 -1.81 -4.53 -23.52
N TYR A 110 -1.96 -5.87 -23.57
CA TYR A 110 -0.90 -6.79 -23.17
C TYR A 110 0.35 -6.65 -24.05
N HIS A 111 0.18 -6.46 -25.36
CA HIS A 111 1.29 -6.25 -26.28
C HIS A 111 1.96 -4.87 -26.11
N GLU A 112 1.19 -3.82 -25.89
CA GLU A 112 1.69 -2.43 -25.84
C GLU A 112 2.21 -2.03 -24.45
N VAL A 113 1.81 -2.72 -23.37
CA VAL A 113 2.25 -2.45 -22.00
C VAL A 113 3.17 -3.59 -21.52
N PRO A 114 4.50 -3.37 -21.50
CA PRO A 114 5.46 -4.38 -21.08
C PRO A 114 5.18 -4.84 -19.64
N CYS A 115 5.01 -6.15 -19.45
CA CYS A 115 4.76 -6.76 -18.15
C CYS A 115 5.53 -8.08 -17.98
N GLY A 116 5.82 -8.45 -16.72
CA GLY A 116 6.58 -9.65 -16.37
C GLY A 116 8.04 -9.39 -16.02
N VAL A 117 8.64 -10.33 -15.29
CA VAL A 117 10.03 -10.23 -14.82
C VAL A 117 10.98 -10.21 -16.02
N GLY A 118 11.84 -9.19 -16.09
CA GLY A 118 12.81 -9.01 -17.18
C GLY A 118 12.27 -8.28 -18.41
N ALA A 119 10.97 -7.94 -18.45
CA ALA A 119 10.43 -7.06 -19.49
C ALA A 119 10.98 -5.63 -19.33
N THR A 120 11.20 -4.95 -20.45
CA THR A 120 11.70 -3.56 -20.47
C THR A 120 10.75 -2.65 -21.25
N GLY A 121 10.72 -1.37 -20.87
CA GLY A 121 9.93 -0.35 -21.54
C GLY A 121 10.43 -0.05 -22.95
N SER A 122 9.53 0.40 -23.83
CA SER A 122 9.90 0.89 -25.18
C SER A 122 10.66 2.21 -25.14
N VAL A 123 10.48 3.01 -24.07
CA VAL A 123 11.20 4.26 -23.84
C VAL A 123 12.59 3.95 -23.30
N ARG A 124 13.63 4.43 -24.01
CA ARG A 124 15.02 4.36 -23.56
C ARG A 124 15.45 5.71 -23.02
N LEU A 125 15.82 5.74 -21.75
CA LEU A 125 16.38 6.92 -21.09
C LEU A 125 17.92 6.84 -21.14
N ALA A 126 18.56 7.91 -21.58
CA ALA A 126 20.01 8.09 -21.55
C ALA A 126 20.48 8.55 -20.16
N GLY A 127 21.80 8.53 -19.94
CA GLY A 127 22.41 8.94 -18.68
C GLY A 127 21.96 10.34 -18.24
N GLY A 128 21.42 10.46 -17.03
CA GLY A 128 20.90 11.71 -16.44
C GLY A 128 19.44 12.05 -16.77
N GLU A 129 18.79 11.35 -17.70
CA GLU A 129 17.35 11.55 -17.95
C GLU A 129 16.48 10.93 -16.85
N LEU A 130 16.93 9.81 -16.27
CA LEU A 130 16.28 9.20 -15.11
C LEU A 130 16.25 10.17 -13.91
N ASP A 131 17.34 10.91 -13.66
CA ASP A 131 17.39 11.90 -12.59
C ASP A 131 16.37 13.04 -12.79
N ARG A 132 16.03 13.37 -14.04
CA ARG A 132 14.99 14.35 -14.34
C ARG A 132 13.61 13.81 -13.99
N VAL A 133 13.35 12.54 -14.27
CA VAL A 133 12.09 11.86 -13.89
C VAL A 133 11.94 11.82 -12.38
N LEU A 134 12.99 11.51 -11.63
CA LEU A 134 12.95 11.39 -10.16
C LEU A 134 12.78 12.72 -9.42
N ARG A 135 12.98 13.86 -10.10
CA ARG A 135 12.86 15.21 -9.51
C ARG A 135 11.51 15.88 -9.77
N GLN A 136 10.69 15.32 -10.66
CA GLN A 136 9.35 15.82 -10.96
C GLN A 136 8.33 15.21 -10.00
#